data_AF-A0A9W9XNJ8-F1
#
_entry.id   AF-A0A9W9XNJ8-F1
#
_cell.length_a   1.000
_cell.length_b   1.000
_cell.length_c   1.000
_cell.angle_alpha   90.00
_cell.angle_beta   90.00
_cell.angle_gamma   90.00
#
_symmetry.space_group_name_H-M   'P 1'
#
loop_
_entity.id
_entity.type
_entity.pdbx_description
1 polymer ?
#
loop_
_entity_poly.entity_id
_entity_poly.type
_entity_poly.pdbx_seq_one_letter_code
_entity_poly.pdbx_strand_id
1 'polypeptide(L)'
;MLGDVYDLCAILEWTGRFWSHGESLRWNSSFRFAVCEASKELCLRFEHAEITHRRFHMLTAIDWDDPSEQQNADVDNYRRFLAARRASLRDMTTPLTGMIGRQDWVTYNPERLLRLSRGDTGFLEWLEAKTEFLDLIMRESISIYSGDRSNTGRQRLVSIEDSFPLNPE
;
A
#
# COMPACT_ATOMS: atom_id res chain seq x y z
N MET A 1 -10.01 -5.05 0.10
CA MET A 1 -8.73 -4.45 -0.30
C MET A 1 -8.77 -2.92 -0.44
N LEU A 2 -9.84 -2.20 -0.06
CA LEU A 2 -9.84 -0.72 -0.21
C LEU A 2 -8.80 -0.05 0.69
N GLY A 3 -8.46 -0.68 1.82
CA GLY A 3 -7.38 -0.21 2.68
C GLY A 3 -5.99 -0.46 2.09
N ASP A 4 -5.81 -1.49 1.26
CA ASP A 4 -4.57 -1.73 0.52
C ASP A 4 -4.43 -0.79 -0.68
N VAL A 5 -5.54 -0.42 -1.33
CA VAL A 5 -5.57 0.67 -2.32
C VAL A 5 -5.12 1.98 -1.68
N TYR A 6 -5.56 2.25 -0.45
CA TYR A 6 -5.12 3.44 0.29
C TYR A 6 -3.60 3.45 0.51
N ASP A 7 -3.00 2.31 0.88
CA ASP A 7 -1.54 2.16 0.99
C ASP A 7 -0.84 2.49 -0.33
N LEU A 8 -1.33 1.91 -1.43
CA LEU A 8 -0.78 2.17 -2.76
C LEU A 8 -0.84 3.66 -3.09
N CYS A 9 -1.99 4.31 -2.91
CA CYS A 9 -2.14 5.74 -3.15
C CYS A 9 -1.19 6.58 -2.28
N ALA A 10 -1.03 6.23 -1.01
CA ALA A 10 -0.13 6.92 -0.10
C ALA A 10 1.33 6.79 -0.54
N ILE A 11 1.76 5.59 -0.95
CA ILE A 11 3.11 5.36 -1.49
C ILE A 11 3.32 6.19 -2.77
N LEU A 12 2.37 6.17 -3.71
CA LEU A 12 2.49 6.91 -4.97
C LEU A 12 2.46 8.44 -4.77
N GLU A 13 1.72 8.94 -3.78
CA GLU A 13 1.77 10.35 -3.40
C GLU A 13 3.13 10.70 -2.78
N TRP A 14 3.66 9.81 -1.93
CA TRP A 14 4.99 9.96 -1.36
C TRP A 14 6.09 10.00 -2.44
N THR A 15 6.02 9.15 -3.47
CA THR A 15 7.00 9.18 -4.58
C THR A 15 6.97 10.49 -5.35
N GLY A 16 5.79 11.12 -5.50
CA GLY A 16 5.65 12.43 -6.13
C GLY A 16 6.54 13.52 -5.51
N ARG A 17 6.92 13.38 -4.23
CA ARG A 17 7.79 14.34 -3.52
C ARG A 17 9.19 14.44 -4.11
N PHE A 18 9.72 13.37 -4.72
CA PHE A 18 11.05 13.36 -5.33
C PHE A 18 11.17 14.27 -6.58
N TRP A 19 10.04 14.75 -7.11
CA TRP A 19 9.96 15.72 -8.20
C TRP A 19 9.58 17.14 -7.72
N SER A 20 9.34 17.34 -6.42
CA SER A 20 8.97 18.66 -5.89
C SER A 20 10.12 19.66 -6.08
N HIS A 21 9.78 20.94 -6.29
CA HIS A 21 10.77 21.98 -6.61
C HIS A 21 11.91 22.08 -5.57
N GLY A 22 11.62 21.91 -4.28
CA GLY A 22 12.62 21.91 -3.21
C GLY A 22 13.52 20.67 -3.19
N GLU A 23 13.01 19.53 -3.66
CA GLU A 23 13.75 18.26 -3.72
C GLU A 23 14.48 18.09 -5.07
N SER A 24 14.26 19.00 -6.02
CA SER A 24 14.73 18.87 -7.39
C SER A 24 16.26 18.90 -7.53
N LEU A 25 16.94 19.59 -6.62
CA LEU A 25 18.39 19.66 -6.49
C LEU A 25 18.96 18.50 -5.65
N ARG A 26 18.11 17.83 -4.86
CA ARG A 26 18.50 16.76 -3.94
C ARG A 26 18.57 15.40 -4.65
N TRP A 27 17.65 15.15 -5.59
CA TRP A 27 17.53 13.89 -6.33
C TRP A 27 17.80 14.09 -7.81
N ASN A 28 18.80 13.39 -8.35
CA ASN A 28 19.11 13.41 -9.77
C ASN A 28 18.13 12.54 -10.60
N SER A 29 18.23 12.66 -11.93
CA SER A 29 17.37 11.94 -12.87
C SER A 29 17.49 10.41 -12.77
N SER A 30 18.68 9.89 -12.45
CA SER A 30 18.90 8.44 -12.32
C SER A 30 18.11 7.86 -11.14
N PHE A 31 18.12 8.55 -10.00
CA PHE A 31 17.33 8.14 -8.84
C PHE A 31 15.83 8.23 -9.13
N ARG A 32 15.38 9.32 -9.77
CA ARG A 32 13.98 9.48 -10.18
C ARG A 32 13.52 8.40 -11.15
N PHE A 33 14.39 7.99 -12.08
CA PHE A 33 14.11 6.88 -12.98
C PHE A 33 13.93 5.56 -12.21
N ALA A 34 14.81 5.28 -11.25
CA ALA A 34 14.66 4.11 -10.38
C ALA A 34 13.34 4.15 -9.58
N VAL A 35 12.94 5.31 -9.05
CA VAL A 35 11.65 5.49 -8.38
C VAL A 35 10.47 5.19 -9.34
N CYS A 36 10.53 5.65 -10.59
CA CYS A 36 9.49 5.36 -11.58
C CYS A 36 9.36 3.86 -11.85
N GLU A 37 10.47 3.16 -12.10
CA GLU A 37 10.46 1.72 -12.35
C GLU A 37 9.96 0.95 -11.13
N ALA A 38 10.41 1.32 -9.93
CA ALA A 38 9.91 0.74 -8.68
C ALA A 38 8.40 0.96 -8.50
N SER A 39 7.89 2.16 -8.80
CA SER A 39 6.47 2.50 -8.68
C SER A 39 5.61 1.70 -9.66
N LYS A 40 6.12 1.50 -10.88
CA LYS A 40 5.46 0.65 -11.87
C LYS A 40 5.36 -0.80 -11.39
N GLU A 41 6.47 -1.35 -10.89
CA GLU A 41 6.48 -2.72 -10.37
C GLU A 41 5.54 -2.89 -9.17
N LEU A 42 5.52 -1.92 -8.25
CA LEU A 42 4.59 -1.90 -7.12
C LEU A 42 3.12 -1.96 -7.58
N CYS A 43 2.75 -1.18 -8.60
CA CYS A 43 1.40 -1.20 -9.17
C CYS A 43 1.04 -2.57 -9.77
N LEU A 44 1.97 -3.21 -10.49
CA LEU A 44 1.76 -4.53 -11.08
C LEU A 44 1.59 -5.61 -9.99
N ARG A 45 2.40 -5.56 -8.94
CA ARG A 45 2.31 -6.48 -7.80
C ARG A 45 1.01 -6.29 -7.02
N PHE A 46 0.55 -5.04 -6.87
CA PHE A 46 -0.76 -4.75 -6.29
C PHE A 46 -1.90 -5.34 -7.11
N GLU A 47 -1.88 -5.15 -8.44
CA GLU A 47 -2.87 -5.72 -9.35
C GLU A 47 -2.89 -7.25 -9.25
N HIS A 48 -1.73 -7.90 -9.18
CA HIS A 48 -1.65 -9.35 -9.04
C HIS A 48 -2.21 -9.83 -7.69
N ALA A 49 -1.91 -9.14 -6.59
CA ALA A 49 -2.50 -9.43 -5.28
C ALA A 49 -4.04 -9.29 -5.31
N GLU A 50 -4.55 -8.26 -5.99
CA GLU A 50 -5.99 -8.02 -6.15
C GLU A 50 -6.66 -9.14 -6.96
N ILE A 51 -6.10 -9.50 -8.11
CA ILE A 51 -6.59 -10.60 -8.95
C ILE A 51 -6.62 -11.91 -8.15
N THR A 52 -5.56 -12.18 -7.39
CA THR A 52 -5.45 -13.41 -6.59
C THR A 52 -6.51 -13.43 -5.48
N HIS A 53 -6.71 -12.32 -4.78
CA HIS A 53 -7.78 -12.18 -3.78
C HIS A 53 -9.18 -12.36 -4.39
N ARG A 54 -9.45 -11.72 -5.53
CA ARG A 54 -10.73 -11.85 -6.24
C ARG A 54 -11.00 -13.30 -6.65
N ARG A 55 -10.00 -13.98 -7.21
CA ARG A 55 -10.11 -15.39 -7.65
C ARG A 55 -10.42 -16.31 -6.48
N PHE A 56 -9.77 -16.12 -5.33
CA PHE A 56 -10.04 -16.90 -4.12
C PHE A 56 -11.50 -16.77 -3.65
N HIS A 57 -12.07 -15.57 -3.78
CA HIS A 57 -13.47 -15.29 -3.45
C HIS A 57 -14.43 -15.49 -4.63
N MET A 58 -13.99 -16.13 -5.72
CA MET A 58 -14.78 -16.38 -6.94
C MET A 58 -15.35 -15.12 -7.62
N LEU A 59 -14.85 -13.93 -7.29
CA LEU A 59 -15.38 -12.64 -7.76
C LEU A 59 -15.06 -12.34 -9.23
N THR A 60 -14.09 -13.04 -9.81
CA THR A 60 -13.73 -12.89 -11.24
C THR A 60 -14.68 -13.63 -12.17
N ALA A 61 -15.46 -14.56 -11.65
CA ALA A 61 -16.43 -15.36 -12.41
C ALA A 61 -17.87 -14.85 -12.21
N ILE A 62 -18.07 -13.77 -11.45
CA ILE A 62 -19.39 -13.23 -11.18
C ILE A 62 -19.92 -12.50 -12.40
N ASP A 63 -20.99 -13.06 -12.97
CA ASP A 63 -21.86 -12.36 -13.89
C ASP A 63 -23.00 -11.75 -13.06
N TRP A 64 -23.03 -10.41 -12.97
CA TRP A 64 -24.04 -9.70 -12.18
C TRP A 64 -25.44 -9.78 -12.77
N ASP A 65 -25.56 -10.15 -14.04
CA ASP A 65 -26.83 -10.31 -14.73
C ASP A 65 -27.33 -11.78 -14.71
N ASP A 66 -26.53 -12.72 -14.18
CA ASP A 66 -26.92 -14.12 -14.00
C ASP A 66 -27.65 -14.33 -12.66
N PRO A 67 -28.95 -14.69 -12.67
CA PRO A 67 -29.72 -14.92 -11.45
C PRO A 67 -29.52 -16.32 -10.85
N SER A 68 -28.56 -17.11 -11.33
CA SER A 68 -28.35 -18.49 -10.87
C SER A 68 -28.13 -18.58 -9.35
N GLU A 69 -28.62 -19.66 -8.74
CA GLU A 69 -28.42 -19.91 -7.30
C GLU A 69 -26.93 -19.99 -6.92
N GLN A 70 -26.10 -20.48 -7.84
CA GLN A 70 -24.65 -20.58 -7.65
C GLN A 70 -23.99 -19.19 -7.56
N GLN A 71 -24.32 -18.27 -8.48
CA GLN A 71 -23.81 -16.89 -8.44
C GLN A 71 -24.23 -16.17 -7.14
N ASN A 72 -25.51 -16.32 -6.77
CA ASN A 72 -26.02 -15.75 -5.53
C ASN A 72 -25.29 -16.31 -4.30
N ALA A 73 -24.98 -17.61 -4.28
CA ALA A 73 -24.23 -18.23 -3.19
C ALA A 73 -22.79 -17.68 -3.10
N ASP A 74 -22.10 -17.49 -4.22
CA ASP A 74 -20.73 -16.95 -4.26
C ASP A 74 -20.69 -15.48 -3.76
N VAL A 75 -21.64 -14.66 -4.21
CA VAL A 75 -21.82 -13.28 -3.72
C VAL A 75 -22.08 -13.27 -2.22
N ASP A 76 -22.98 -14.12 -1.73
CA ASP A 76 -23.32 -14.17 -0.30
C ASP A 76 -22.17 -14.70 0.55
N ASN A 77 -21.37 -15.65 0.06
CA ASN A 77 -20.15 -16.10 0.72
C ASN A 77 -19.16 -14.93 0.90
N TYR A 78 -18.96 -14.12 -0.14
CA TYR A 78 -18.10 -12.94 -0.03
C TYR A 78 -18.67 -11.90 0.94
N ARG A 79 -19.99 -11.64 0.90
CA ARG A 79 -20.65 -10.74 1.87
C ARG A 79 -20.45 -11.20 3.32
N ARG A 80 -20.55 -12.52 3.59
CA ARG A 80 -20.29 -13.10 4.92
C ARG A 80 -18.83 -12.90 5.33
N PHE A 81 -17.88 -13.12 4.42
CA PHE A 81 -16.47 -12.82 4.66
C PHE A 81 -16.25 -11.34 5.06
N LEU A 82 -16.81 -10.40 4.30
CA LEU A 82 -16.71 -8.96 4.63
C LEU A 82 -17.38 -8.63 5.97
N ALA A 83 -18.52 -9.25 6.28
CA ALA A 83 -19.21 -9.05 7.55
C ALA A 83 -18.38 -9.55 8.74
N ALA A 84 -17.77 -10.74 8.62
CA ALA A 84 -16.87 -11.29 9.62
C ALA A 84 -15.64 -10.40 9.84
N ARG A 85 -15.02 -9.92 8.75
CA ARG A 85 -13.91 -8.95 8.82
C ARG A 85 -14.34 -7.66 9.51
N ARG A 86 -15.49 -7.07 9.15
CA ARG A 86 -16.00 -5.87 9.83
C ARG A 86 -16.28 -6.10 11.31
N ALA A 87 -16.74 -7.30 11.67
CA ALA A 87 -16.98 -7.67 13.06
C ALA A 87 -15.66 -7.77 13.86
N SER A 88 -14.59 -8.30 13.28
CA SER A 88 -13.27 -8.35 13.94
C SER A 88 -12.63 -6.97 14.14
N LEU A 89 -13.11 -5.95 13.44
CA LEU A 89 -12.64 -4.56 13.58
C LEU A 89 -13.39 -3.77 14.67
N ARG A 90 -14.36 -4.38 15.36
CA ARG A 90 -15.22 -3.69 16.34
C ARG A 90 -14.49 -3.19 17.58
N ASP A 91 -13.29 -3.70 17.85
CA ASP A 91 -12.46 -3.29 18.97
C ASP A 91 -11.64 -2.03 18.67
N MET A 92 -11.66 -1.51 17.43
CA MET A 92 -11.03 -0.23 17.11
C MET A 92 -11.87 0.94 17.61
N THR A 93 -11.29 1.69 18.55
CA THR A 93 -11.87 2.95 19.04
C THR A 93 -11.96 3.95 17.90
N THR A 94 -13.17 4.47 17.64
CA THR A 94 -13.37 5.52 16.63
C THR A 94 -12.69 6.80 17.10
N PRO A 95 -11.85 7.46 16.28
CA PRO A 95 -11.25 8.73 16.66
C PRO A 95 -12.31 9.78 17.01
N LEU A 96 -12.09 10.51 18.11
CA LEU A 96 -12.99 11.59 18.54
C LEU A 96 -12.96 12.73 17.52
N THR A 97 -14.13 13.24 17.15
CA THR A 97 -14.30 14.40 16.25
C THR A 97 -13.93 15.70 16.97
N GLY A 98 -12.65 16.05 16.97
CA GLY A 98 -12.09 17.32 17.43
C GLY A 98 -10.74 17.55 16.76
N MET A 99 -10.26 18.79 16.67
CA MET A 99 -9.15 19.26 15.79
C MET A 99 -7.79 18.52 15.90
N ILE A 100 -7.68 17.48 16.73
CA ILE A 100 -6.52 16.59 16.90
C ILE A 100 -6.61 15.35 15.97
N GLY A 101 -7.79 15.02 15.42
CA GLY A 101 -8.08 13.68 14.88
C GLY A 101 -7.66 13.38 13.45
N ARG A 102 -7.07 14.29 12.66
CA ARG A 102 -6.81 14.01 11.23
C ARG A 102 -5.84 12.84 11.03
N GLN A 103 -4.83 12.72 11.89
CA GLN A 103 -3.86 11.62 11.87
C GLN A 103 -4.49 10.30 12.38
N ASP A 104 -5.32 10.37 13.41
CA ASP A 104 -6.03 9.20 13.93
C ASP A 104 -6.98 8.62 12.86
N TRP A 105 -7.58 9.48 12.03
CA TRP A 105 -8.38 9.05 10.87
C TRP A 105 -7.53 8.43 9.74
N VAL A 106 -6.26 8.80 9.60
CA VAL A 106 -5.32 8.18 8.63
C VAL A 106 -4.97 6.75 9.05
N THR A 107 -4.91 6.46 10.35
CA THR A 107 -4.71 5.09 10.85
C THR A 107 -6.02 4.28 10.91
N TYR A 108 -7.12 4.93 11.30
CA TYR A 108 -8.41 4.26 11.51
C TYR A 108 -9.17 3.90 10.20
N ASN A 109 -9.10 4.76 9.18
CA ASN A 109 -9.86 4.55 7.94
C ASN A 109 -9.36 3.34 7.13
N PRO A 110 -8.06 3.16 6.88
CA PRO A 110 -7.57 2.06 6.06
C PRO A 110 -7.91 0.68 6.64
N GLU A 111 -7.81 0.52 7.96
CA GLU A 111 -8.20 -0.73 8.65
C GLU A 111 -9.70 -1.02 8.46
N ARG A 112 -10.56 0.01 8.53
CA ARG A 112 -11.99 -0.12 8.24
C ARG A 112 -12.33 -0.33 6.76
N LEU A 113 -11.40 -0.01 5.87
CA LEU A 113 -11.52 -0.22 4.43
C LEU A 113 -11.16 -1.66 4.01
N LEU A 114 -11.06 -2.59 4.99
CA LEU A 114 -10.89 -4.03 4.75
C LEU A 114 -9.59 -4.33 4.02
N ARG A 115 -8.47 -4.05 4.70
CA ARG A 115 -7.13 -4.51 4.30
C ARG A 115 -7.05 -6.02 4.25
N LEU A 116 -6.13 -6.52 3.43
CA LEU A 116 -5.67 -7.88 3.55
C LEU A 116 -5.03 -8.06 4.93
N SER A 117 -5.35 -9.15 5.63
CA SER A 117 -4.65 -9.53 6.85
C SER A 117 -3.95 -10.87 6.68
N ARG A 118 -3.09 -11.21 7.64
CA ARG A 118 -2.41 -12.50 7.67
C ARG A 118 -3.42 -13.65 7.53
N GLY A 119 -3.17 -14.51 6.54
CA GLY A 119 -4.05 -15.62 6.18
C GLY A 119 -4.92 -15.35 4.96
N ASP A 120 -5.11 -14.10 4.56
CA ASP A 120 -5.80 -13.76 3.33
C ASP A 120 -4.93 -14.09 2.11
N THR A 121 -5.59 -14.56 1.05
CA THR A 121 -4.96 -14.70 -0.25
C THR A 121 -4.56 -13.32 -0.80
N GLY A 122 -3.30 -13.19 -1.23
CA GLY A 122 -2.70 -11.93 -1.70
C GLY A 122 -1.97 -11.14 -0.60
N PHE A 123 -2.12 -11.49 0.69
CA PHE A 123 -1.52 -10.72 1.79
C PHE A 123 0.02 -10.71 1.73
N LEU A 124 0.63 -11.89 1.63
CA LEU A 124 2.09 -12.01 1.60
C LEU A 124 2.68 -11.31 0.38
N GLU A 125 2.05 -11.47 -0.78
CA GLU A 125 2.48 -10.80 -2.01
C GLU A 125 2.43 -9.28 -1.88
N TRP A 126 1.35 -8.73 -1.31
CA TRP A 126 1.24 -7.29 -1.11
C TRP A 126 2.24 -6.77 -0.09
N LEU A 127 2.47 -7.52 0.99
CA LEU A 127 3.47 -7.18 2.00
C LEU A 127 4.89 -7.17 1.41
N GLU A 128 5.25 -8.21 0.66
CA GLU A 128 6.54 -8.31 -0.04
C GLU A 128 6.74 -7.15 -1.02
N ALA A 129 5.72 -6.84 -1.83
CA ALA A 129 5.81 -5.75 -2.80
C ALA A 129 6.12 -4.39 -2.14
N LYS A 130 5.51 -4.10 -0.99
CA LYS A 130 5.77 -2.87 -0.23
C LYS A 130 7.19 -2.83 0.32
N THR A 131 7.68 -3.93 0.87
CA THR A 131 9.03 -4.06 1.43
C THR A 131 10.08 -3.96 0.33
N GLU A 132 9.94 -4.73 -0.75
CA GLU A 132 10.85 -4.72 -1.91
C GLU A 132 10.93 -3.34 -2.56
N PHE A 133 9.79 -2.64 -2.63
CA PHE A 133 9.75 -1.27 -3.13
C PHE A 133 10.64 -0.35 -2.28
N LEU A 134 10.46 -0.31 -0.96
CA LEU A 134 11.24 0.56 -0.07
C LEU A 134 12.73 0.19 -0.12
N ASP A 135 13.05 -1.11 -0.04
CA ASP A 135 14.42 -1.62 -0.09
C ASP A 135 15.12 -1.22 -1.39
N LEU A 136 14.42 -1.29 -2.53
CA LEU A 136 14.94 -0.84 -3.82
C LEU A 136 15.25 0.66 -3.79
N ILE A 137 14.33 1.51 -3.30
CA ILE A 137 14.57 2.95 -3.22
C ILE A 137 15.78 3.27 -2.32
N MET A 138 15.90 2.62 -1.16
CA MET A 138 17.03 2.81 -0.25
C MET A 138 18.34 2.37 -0.89
N ARG A 139 18.37 1.20 -1.53
CA ARG A 139 19.54 0.67 -2.23
C ARG A 139 19.99 1.57 -3.38
N GLU A 140 19.06 2.09 -4.17
CA GLU A 140 19.38 2.99 -5.28
C GLU A 140 19.88 4.36 -4.77
N SER A 141 19.30 4.86 -3.66
CA SER A 141 19.84 6.03 -2.98
C SER A 141 21.29 5.81 -2.53
N ILE A 142 21.60 4.65 -1.95
CA ILE A 142 22.98 4.30 -1.57
C ILE A 142 23.85 4.24 -2.83
N SER A 143 23.50 3.41 -3.82
CA SER A 143 24.27 3.22 -5.04
C SER A 143 24.68 4.54 -5.72
N ILE A 144 23.74 5.48 -5.80
CA ILE A 144 23.94 6.76 -6.49
C ILE A 144 24.67 7.79 -5.62
N TYR A 145 24.46 7.79 -4.29
CA TYR A 145 24.93 8.88 -3.41
C TYR A 145 25.93 8.46 -2.33
N SER A 146 26.26 7.17 -2.17
CA SER A 146 27.18 6.66 -1.15
C SER A 146 28.66 6.81 -1.51
N GLY A 147 28.98 7.20 -2.75
CA GLY A 147 30.35 7.51 -3.18
C GLY A 147 30.93 8.76 -2.51
N ASP A 148 30.07 9.57 -1.89
CA ASP A 148 30.48 10.79 -1.21
C ASP A 148 30.76 10.45 0.26
N ARG A 149 32.01 10.60 0.72
CA ARG A 149 32.43 10.42 2.13
C ARG A 149 31.75 11.43 3.10
N SER A 150 30.70 12.10 2.66
CA SER A 150 29.98 13.16 3.34
C SER A 150 28.76 12.59 4.07
N ASN A 151 28.33 13.26 5.15
CA ASN A 151 27.12 12.92 5.92
C ASN A 151 25.81 12.93 5.10
N THR A 152 25.85 13.30 3.81
CA THR A 152 24.68 13.50 2.96
C THR A 152 23.99 12.20 2.55
N GLY A 153 24.73 11.12 2.26
CA GLY A 153 24.14 9.82 1.91
C GLY A 153 23.30 9.23 3.05
N ARG A 154 23.81 9.32 4.29
CA ARG A 154 23.09 8.89 5.50
C ARG A 154 21.86 9.76 5.77
N GLN A 155 21.96 11.07 5.61
CA GLN A 155 20.81 11.99 5.75
C GLN A 155 19.72 11.73 4.71
N ARG A 156 20.08 11.33 3.48
CA ARG A 156 19.10 10.94 2.45
C ARG A 156 18.38 9.65 2.83
N LEU A 157 19.08 8.64 3.34
CA LEU A 157 18.47 7.40 3.81
C LEU A 157 17.49 7.62 4.96
N VAL A 158 17.93 8.33 5.99
CA VAL A 158 17.06 8.68 7.14
C VAL A 158 15.83 9.43 6.66
N SER A 159 15.99 10.35 5.71
CA SER A 159 14.84 11.07 5.14
C SER A 159 13.89 10.20 4.31
N ILE A 160 14.37 9.14 3.66
CA ILE A 160 13.51 8.19 2.93
C ILE A 160 12.72 7.36 3.96
N GLU A 161 13.43 6.79 4.95
CA GLU A 161 12.86 5.95 5.99
C GLU A 161 11.85 6.71 6.86
N ASP A 162 12.23 7.88 7.40
CA ASP A 162 11.38 8.69 8.28
C ASP A 162 10.13 9.26 7.59
N SER A 163 10.15 9.36 6.26
CA SER A 163 9.05 9.96 5.50
C SER A 163 8.17 8.94 4.78
N PHE A 164 8.56 7.65 4.78
CA PHE A 164 7.79 6.59 4.14
C PHE A 164 6.41 6.47 4.81
N PRO A 165 5.30 6.42 4.06
CA PRO A 165 3.97 6.63 4.62
C PRO A 165 3.40 5.41 5.36
N LEU A 166 4.11 4.27 5.37
CA LEU A 166 3.63 3.04 5.98
C LEU A 166 4.53 2.64 7.15
N ASN A 167 3.92 2.21 8.24
CA ASN A 167 4.66 1.60 9.34
C ASN A 167 5.07 0.18 8.94
N PRO A 168 6.33 -0.24 9.19
CA PRO A 168 6.69 -1.64 9.17
C PRO A 168 6.02 -2.32 10.38
N GLU A 169 4.88 -2.97 10.15
CA GLU A 169 4.29 -3.93 11.11
C GLU A 169 4.69 -5.37 10.74
#